data_AF-A0A2D8KH10-F1
#
_entry.id   AF-A0A2D8KH10-F1
#
_cell.length_a   1.000
_cell.length_b   1.000
_cell.length_c   1.000
_cell.angle_alpha   90.00
_cell.angle_beta   90.00
_cell.angle_gamma   90.00
#
_symmetry.space_group_name_H-M   'P 1'
#
loop_
_entity.id
_entity.type
_entity.pdbx_description
1 polymer ?
#
loop_
_entity_poly.entity_id
_entity_poly.type
_entity_poly.pdbx_seq_one_letter_code
_entity_poly.pdbx_strand_id
1 'polypeptide(L)'
;MKLRGYVHDMGAAMQGGIGGHAGLFSNATEVGKIMQLYLNKGFINGRQFFKSETFDEFNRCHYCNQGNRRGVGFDKPQLEGEGSTCGCVSFSSYGHMGFTGTYAWADPEENLIFVFLSNRTYPRMSNNLLSKHNVRTRMQKLIYDALIK
;
A
#
# COMPACT_ATOMS: atom_id res chain seq x y z
N MET A 1 13.53 23.91 -13.79
CA MET A 1 12.65 23.84 -12.60
C MET A 1 11.97 22.47 -12.62
N LYS A 2 12.11 21.63 -11.58
CA LYS A 2 11.43 20.32 -11.56
C LYS A 2 9.97 20.53 -11.18
N LEU A 3 9.06 20.04 -12.02
CA LEU A 3 7.63 20.03 -11.72
C LEU A 3 7.41 19.15 -10.47
N ARG A 4 6.85 19.73 -9.41
CA ARG A 4 6.41 19.03 -8.19
C ARG A 4 4.89 19.13 -8.13
N GLY A 5 4.20 17.99 -8.04
CA GLY A 5 2.74 17.97 -7.84
C GLY A 5 1.88 17.87 -9.10
N TYR A 6 2.44 17.46 -10.26
CA TYR A 6 1.63 17.06 -11.40
C TYR A 6 1.58 15.54 -11.51
N VAL A 7 0.37 15.01 -11.70
CA VAL A 7 0.14 13.58 -11.75
C VAL A 7 0.88 12.95 -12.95
N HIS A 8 1.58 11.85 -12.70
CA HIS A 8 2.22 11.10 -13.77
C HIS A 8 1.21 10.30 -14.60
N ASP A 9 0.12 9.86 -13.98
CA ASP A 9 -0.91 9.06 -14.63
C ASP A 9 -1.62 9.88 -15.72
N MET A 10 -1.55 9.38 -16.96
CA MET A 10 -2.13 10.07 -18.11
C MET A 10 -3.66 10.16 -18.00
N GLY A 11 -4.31 9.16 -17.40
CA GLY A 11 -5.76 9.16 -17.19
C GLY A 11 -6.19 10.25 -16.22
N ALA A 12 -5.51 10.36 -15.07
CA ALA A 12 -5.74 11.44 -14.12
C ALA A 12 -5.39 12.81 -14.72
N ALA A 13 -4.35 12.92 -15.56
CA ALA A 13 -4.01 14.17 -16.26
C ALA A 13 -5.15 14.62 -17.19
N MET A 14 -5.78 13.69 -17.92
CA MET A 14 -6.97 13.96 -18.75
C MET A 14 -8.19 14.40 -17.92
N GLN A 15 -8.25 14.03 -16.64
CA GLN A 15 -9.30 14.43 -15.70
C GLN A 15 -8.99 15.75 -14.96
N GLY A 16 -8.03 16.55 -15.45
CA GLY A 16 -7.63 17.80 -14.81
C GLY A 16 -6.63 17.62 -13.66
N GLY A 17 -5.98 16.46 -13.58
CA GLY A 17 -4.92 16.15 -12.62
C GLY A 17 -5.37 15.37 -11.37
N ILE A 18 -6.67 15.15 -11.20
CA ILE A 18 -7.26 14.46 -10.04
C ILE A 18 -8.13 13.31 -10.52
N GLY A 19 -7.69 12.07 -10.26
CA GLY A 19 -8.48 10.86 -10.50
C GLY A 19 -8.61 10.04 -9.22
N GLY A 20 -9.70 9.28 -9.08
CA GLY A 20 -9.90 8.42 -7.90
C GLY A 20 -8.80 7.37 -7.71
N HIS A 21 -8.09 7.02 -8.78
CA HIS A 21 -6.98 6.05 -8.81
C HIS A 21 -5.58 6.68 -8.78
N ALA A 22 -5.45 8.00 -9.03
CA ALA A 22 -4.16 8.71 -9.09
C ALA A 22 -4.31 10.24 -8.98
N GLY A 23 -3.25 10.94 -8.61
CA GLY A 23 -3.24 12.42 -8.54
C GLY A 23 -3.32 13.00 -7.14
N LEU A 24 -3.32 12.14 -6.11
CA LEU A 24 -3.09 12.55 -4.73
C LEU A 24 -1.60 12.61 -4.42
N PHE A 25 -1.20 13.67 -3.71
CA PHE A 25 0.15 13.87 -3.21
C PHE A 25 0.10 14.08 -1.69
N SER A 26 0.98 13.41 -0.96
CA SER A 26 1.03 13.45 0.50
C SER A 26 2.40 12.99 0.98
N ASN A 27 2.62 12.97 2.29
CA ASN A 27 3.84 12.47 2.94
C ASN A 27 3.60 11.13 3.66
N ALA A 28 4.69 10.48 4.09
CA ALA A 28 4.61 9.14 4.70
C ALA A 28 3.81 9.13 6.00
N THR A 29 3.89 10.20 6.80
CA THR A 29 3.15 10.33 8.06
C THR A 29 1.65 10.43 7.83
N GLU A 30 1.22 11.20 6.85
CA GLU A 30 -0.19 11.34 6.50
C GLU A 30 -0.78 10.07 5.90
N VAL A 31 -0.06 9.39 5.00
CA VAL A 31 -0.43 8.05 4.52
C VAL A 31 -0.50 7.07 5.69
N GLY A 32 0.45 7.12 6.61
CA GLY A 32 0.44 6.32 7.83
C GLY A 32 -0.81 6.53 8.70
N LYS A 33 -1.30 7.77 8.82
CA LYS A 33 -2.56 8.06 9.54
C LYS A 33 -3.77 7.42 8.86
N ILE A 34 -3.81 7.40 7.53
CA ILE A 34 -4.87 6.71 6.78
C ILE A 34 -4.78 5.20 6.98
N MET A 35 -3.58 4.62 6.90
CA MET A 35 -3.38 3.20 7.21
C MET A 35 -3.76 2.86 8.66
N GLN A 36 -3.50 3.77 9.61
CA GLN A 36 -3.92 3.60 11.01
C GLN A 36 -5.43 3.65 11.16
N LEU A 37 -6.13 4.51 10.42
CA LEU A 37 -7.60 4.52 10.37
C LEU A 37 -8.14 3.16 9.90
N TYR A 38 -7.54 2.57 8.86
CA TYR A 38 -7.90 1.23 8.39
C TYR A 38 -7.57 0.14 9.42
N LEU A 39 -6.40 0.22 10.05
CA LEU A 39 -5.98 -0.72 11.09
C LEU A 39 -6.93 -0.70 12.29
N ASN A 40 -7.41 0.49 12.66
CA ASN A 40 -8.42 0.70 13.69
C ASN A 40 -9.87 0.48 13.18
N LYS A 41 -10.04 -0.14 12.01
CA LYS A 41 -11.34 -0.47 11.39
C LYS A 41 -12.31 0.73 11.31
N GLY A 42 -11.79 1.90 11.00
CA GLY A 42 -12.59 3.10 10.74
C GLY A 42 -12.81 4.02 11.93
N PHE A 43 -12.19 3.74 13.08
CA PHE A 43 -12.27 4.59 14.26
C PHE A 43 -10.91 5.21 14.61
N ILE A 44 -10.84 6.54 14.70
CA ILE A 44 -9.63 7.22 15.15
C ILE A 44 -10.00 8.54 15.85
N ASN A 45 -9.28 8.89 16.92
CA ASN A 45 -9.46 10.14 17.67
C ASN A 45 -10.91 10.42 18.09
N GLY A 46 -11.63 9.40 18.57
CA GLY A 46 -13.02 9.56 19.03
C GLY A 46 -14.06 9.65 17.92
N ARG A 47 -13.66 9.53 16.64
CA ARG A 47 -14.55 9.64 15.48
C ARG A 47 -14.58 8.35 14.67
N GLN A 48 -15.79 7.92 14.32
CA GLN A 48 -16.03 6.85 13.37
C GLN A 48 -16.17 7.42 11.95
N PHE A 49 -15.37 6.93 11.01
CA PHE A 49 -15.41 7.27 9.58
C PHE A 49 -16.17 6.21 8.77
N PHE A 50 -16.03 4.94 9.15
CA PHE A 50 -16.79 3.81 8.58
C PHE A 50 -16.96 2.72 9.63
N LYS A 51 -17.85 1.77 9.35
CA LYS A 51 -18.12 0.62 10.22
C LYS A 51 -17.03 -0.43 10.09
N SER A 52 -16.76 -1.16 11.17
CA SER A 52 -15.81 -2.28 11.18
C SER A 52 -16.17 -3.33 10.14
N GLU A 53 -17.45 -3.63 9.99
CA GLU A 53 -17.95 -4.64 9.04
C GLU A 53 -17.70 -4.22 7.59
N THR A 54 -17.76 -2.91 7.30
CA THR A 54 -17.42 -2.38 5.98
C THR A 54 -15.95 -2.59 5.65
N PHE A 55 -15.06 -2.37 6.62
CA PHE A 55 -13.64 -2.63 6.40
C PHE A 55 -13.35 -4.12 6.22
N ASP A 56 -13.96 -4.97 7.02
CA ASP A 56 -13.78 -6.41 6.93
C ASP A 56 -14.24 -6.94 5.55
N GLU A 57 -15.30 -6.37 4.96
CA GLU A 57 -15.73 -6.70 3.61
C GLU A 57 -14.74 -6.25 2.53
N PHE A 58 -14.12 -5.07 2.71
CA PHE A 58 -13.10 -4.56 1.80
C PHE A 58 -11.80 -5.33 1.89
N ASN A 59 -11.41 -5.77 3.09
CA ASN A 59 -10.19 -6.53 3.32
C ASN A 59 -10.34 -8.04 3.07
N ARG A 60 -11.56 -8.53 2.83
CA ARG A 60 -11.81 -9.95 2.52
C ARG A 60 -11.24 -10.33 1.15
N CYS A 61 -10.64 -11.51 1.08
CA CYS A 61 -10.28 -12.15 -0.18
C CYS A 61 -11.52 -12.84 -0.80
N HIS A 62 -12.17 -12.18 -1.76
CA HIS A 62 -13.43 -12.67 -2.34
C HIS A 62 -13.28 -13.88 -3.26
N TYR A 63 -12.13 -14.00 -3.91
CA TYR A 63 -11.87 -14.99 -4.96
C TYR A 63 -10.59 -15.81 -4.68
N CYS A 64 -10.31 -16.03 -3.39
CA CYS A 64 -9.11 -16.73 -2.92
C CYS A 64 -8.97 -18.12 -3.55
N ASN A 65 -10.08 -18.86 -3.59
CA ASN A 65 -10.19 -20.19 -4.18
C ASN A 65 -9.98 -20.22 -5.70
N GLN A 66 -10.03 -19.07 -6.37
CA GLN A 66 -9.75 -18.90 -7.79
C GLN A 66 -8.33 -18.34 -8.02
N GLY A 67 -7.50 -18.28 -6.97
CA GLY A 67 -6.15 -17.75 -7.03
C GLY A 67 -6.06 -16.22 -7.00
N ASN A 68 -7.20 -15.50 -6.88
CA ASN A 68 -7.20 -14.05 -6.78
C ASN A 68 -7.23 -13.62 -5.32
N ARG A 69 -6.05 -13.26 -4.82
CA ARG A 69 -5.81 -12.81 -3.45
C ARG A 69 -6.39 -11.43 -3.08
N ARG A 70 -6.87 -10.64 -4.04
CA ARG A 70 -7.18 -9.22 -3.78
C ARG A 70 -8.45 -9.03 -2.95
N GLY A 71 -8.43 -7.99 -2.12
CA GLY A 71 -9.64 -7.41 -1.54
C GLY A 71 -10.22 -6.32 -2.44
N VAL A 72 -11.24 -5.63 -1.93
CA VAL A 72 -11.80 -4.44 -2.57
C VAL A 72 -10.95 -3.23 -2.16
N GLY A 73 -10.10 -2.77 -3.08
CA GLY A 73 -9.22 -1.61 -2.88
C GLY A 73 -7.84 -1.92 -2.33
N PHE A 74 -7.61 -3.10 -1.75
CA PHE A 74 -6.30 -3.53 -1.25
C PHE A 74 -5.80 -4.83 -1.88
N ASP A 75 -4.48 -4.88 -2.08
CA ASP A 75 -3.76 -6.11 -2.26
C ASP A 75 -3.64 -6.85 -0.91
N LYS A 76 -3.75 -8.19 -0.94
CA LYS A 76 -3.37 -9.06 0.18
C LYS A 76 -2.03 -9.77 -0.11
N PRO A 77 -1.42 -10.52 0.83
CA PRO A 77 -0.20 -11.28 0.55
C PRO A 77 -0.40 -12.34 -0.53
N GLN A 78 0.68 -12.78 -1.17
CA GLN A 78 0.62 -13.91 -2.09
C GLN A 78 0.10 -15.15 -1.37
N LEU A 79 -0.69 -15.97 -2.08
CA LEU A 79 -1.18 -17.25 -1.56
C LEU A 79 -0.03 -18.21 -1.27
N GLU A 80 1.00 -18.15 -2.12
CA GLU A 80 2.23 -18.90 -1.98
C GLU A 80 3.43 -18.04 -2.46
N GLY A 81 4.57 -18.20 -1.79
CA GLY A 81 5.83 -17.56 -2.18
C GLY A 81 5.88 -16.04 -1.97
N GLU A 82 6.81 -15.40 -2.68
CA GLU A 82 7.05 -13.96 -2.62
C GLU A 82 6.32 -13.21 -3.75
N GLY A 83 6.13 -11.90 -3.60
CA GLY A 83 5.60 -11.08 -4.68
C GLY A 83 5.41 -9.62 -4.28
N SER A 84 4.18 -9.23 -3.97
CA SER A 84 3.89 -7.88 -3.46
C SER A 84 4.37 -7.68 -2.02
N THR A 85 4.75 -8.75 -1.35
CA THR A 85 5.30 -8.76 0.00
C THR A 85 6.53 -9.67 0.04
N CYS A 86 7.26 -9.64 1.16
CA CYS A 86 8.36 -10.56 1.44
C CYS A 86 7.96 -12.04 1.59
N GLY A 87 6.67 -12.39 1.47
CA GLY A 87 6.16 -13.73 1.82
C GLY A 87 6.21 -14.02 3.33
N CYS A 88 6.56 -13.03 4.15
CA CYS A 88 6.82 -13.15 5.58
C CYS A 88 5.80 -12.37 6.45
N VAL A 89 4.70 -11.93 5.85
CA VAL A 89 3.65 -11.14 6.50
C VAL A 89 2.41 -11.99 6.75
N SER A 90 1.56 -11.59 7.70
CA SER A 90 0.33 -12.33 7.99
C SER A 90 -0.68 -12.26 6.85
N PHE A 91 -1.48 -13.32 6.64
CA PHE A 91 -2.51 -13.37 5.59
C PHE A 91 -3.63 -12.32 5.77
N SER A 92 -3.86 -11.85 7.00
CA SER A 92 -4.80 -10.78 7.31
C SER A 92 -4.30 -9.39 6.86
N SER A 93 -2.99 -9.25 6.62
CA SER A 93 -2.36 -7.99 6.19
C SER A 93 -2.85 -7.53 4.82
N TYR A 94 -2.65 -6.24 4.55
CA TYR A 94 -3.18 -5.58 3.37
C TYR A 94 -2.40 -4.33 3.01
N GLY A 95 -2.46 -3.94 1.74
CA GLY A 95 -1.79 -2.72 1.29
C GLY A 95 -1.88 -2.51 -0.20
N HIS A 96 -0.98 -1.69 -0.74
CA HIS A 96 -0.86 -1.50 -2.18
C HIS A 96 0.53 -0.97 -2.58
N MET A 97 0.95 -1.30 -3.79
CA MET A 97 2.15 -0.72 -4.43
C MET A 97 1.76 0.40 -5.39
N GLY A 98 2.48 1.52 -5.38
CA GLY A 98 2.30 2.55 -6.42
C GLY A 98 3.28 2.40 -7.58
N PHE A 99 2.84 2.82 -8.76
CA PHE A 99 3.66 2.84 -9.98
C PHE A 99 4.95 3.65 -9.82
N THR A 100 4.87 4.79 -9.12
CA THR A 100 6.02 5.65 -8.80
C THR A 100 6.95 5.03 -7.76
N GLY A 101 6.70 3.81 -7.29
CA GLY A 101 7.54 3.11 -6.32
C GLY A 101 7.12 3.31 -4.87
N THR A 102 5.91 3.79 -4.63
CA THR A 102 5.34 3.86 -3.27
C THR A 102 4.91 2.48 -2.78
N TYR A 103 4.78 2.36 -1.47
CA TYR A 103 4.36 1.18 -0.76
C TYR A 103 3.67 1.60 0.54
N ALA A 104 2.46 1.10 0.78
CA ALA A 104 1.77 1.24 2.06
C ALA A 104 1.17 -0.12 2.40
N TRP A 105 1.55 -0.66 3.56
CA TRP A 105 1.13 -1.98 4.01
C TRP A 105 0.86 -1.96 5.51
N ALA A 106 -0.21 -2.62 5.93
CA ALA A 106 -0.57 -2.77 7.34
C ALA A 106 -0.78 -4.25 7.67
N ASP A 107 -0.31 -4.65 8.84
CA ASP A 107 -0.47 -5.99 9.38
C ASP A 107 -1.17 -5.93 10.74
N PRO A 108 -2.45 -6.33 10.81
CA PRO A 108 -3.22 -6.37 12.05
C PRO A 108 -2.66 -7.32 13.11
N GLU A 109 -2.02 -8.41 12.71
CA GLU A 109 -1.53 -9.41 13.68
C GLU A 109 -0.26 -8.91 14.39
N GLU A 110 0.57 -8.16 13.67
CA GLU A 110 1.81 -7.58 14.20
C GLU A 110 1.64 -6.11 14.66
N ASN A 111 0.42 -5.56 14.60
CA ASN A 111 0.12 -4.14 14.84
C ASN A 111 1.09 -3.18 14.11
N LEU A 112 1.43 -3.51 12.87
CA LEU A 112 2.49 -2.87 12.11
C LEU A 112 1.92 -2.09 10.91
N ILE A 113 2.48 -0.91 10.66
CA ILE A 113 2.25 -0.14 9.43
C ILE A 113 3.61 0.19 8.81
N PHE A 114 3.80 -0.18 7.56
CA PHE A 114 4.97 0.16 6.76
C PHE A 114 4.58 1.05 5.58
N VAL A 115 5.09 2.29 5.60
CA VAL A 115 4.95 3.25 4.51
C VAL A 115 6.33 3.59 3.95
N PHE A 116 6.49 3.40 2.65
CA PHE A 116 7.68 3.78 1.91
C PHE A 116 7.28 4.59 0.68
N LEU A 117 7.76 5.83 0.59
CA LEU A 117 7.48 6.71 -0.54
C LEU A 117 8.78 6.94 -1.33
N SER A 118 8.72 6.69 -2.64
CA SER A 118 9.83 6.97 -3.55
C SER A 118 9.30 7.52 -4.87
N ASN A 119 10.22 7.93 -5.74
CA ASN A 119 9.93 8.32 -7.11
C ASN A 119 10.82 7.54 -8.08
N ARG A 120 10.49 6.25 -8.23
CA ARG A 120 11.18 5.29 -9.10
C ARG A 120 11.14 5.70 -10.59
N THR A 121 10.18 6.51 -11.02
CA THR A 121 10.11 7.00 -12.40
C THR A 121 11.01 8.21 -12.67
N TYR A 122 11.70 8.74 -11.64
CA TYR A 122 12.69 9.78 -11.81
C TYR A 122 14.11 9.19 -12.03
N PRO A 123 14.94 9.77 -12.92
CA PRO A 123 14.62 10.85 -13.87
C PRO A 123 13.91 10.35 -15.14
N ARG A 124 13.85 9.03 -15.37
CA ARG A 124 13.21 8.41 -16.53
C ARG A 124 12.29 7.30 -16.08
N MET A 125 11.11 7.20 -16.70
CA MET A 125 10.09 6.20 -16.37
C MET A 125 10.60 4.75 -16.48
N SER A 126 11.55 4.50 -17.39
CA SER A 126 12.19 3.20 -17.61
C SER A 126 13.11 2.76 -16.47
N ASN A 127 13.45 3.64 -15.53
CA ASN A 127 14.23 3.28 -14.34
C ASN A 127 13.49 2.20 -13.56
N ASN A 128 14.12 1.04 -13.36
CA ASN A 128 13.55 -0.11 -12.66
C ASN A 128 14.38 -0.58 -11.46
N LEU A 129 15.31 0.25 -10.95
CA LEU A 129 16.23 -0.15 -9.89
C LEU A 129 15.50 -0.60 -8.61
N LEU A 130 14.42 0.09 -8.25
CA LEU A 130 13.65 -0.24 -7.04
C LEU A 130 13.11 -1.68 -7.07
N SER A 131 12.54 -2.12 -8.21
CA SER A 131 12.04 -3.49 -8.36
C SER A 131 13.17 -4.47 -8.62
N LYS A 132 14.17 -4.12 -9.43
CA LYS A 132 15.32 -4.99 -9.72
C LYS A 132 16.08 -5.41 -8.45
N HIS A 133 16.15 -4.53 -7.46
CA HIS A 133 16.81 -4.79 -6.19
C HIS A 133 15.85 -5.21 -5.07
N ASN A 134 14.57 -5.44 -5.36
CA ASN A 134 13.54 -5.82 -4.40
C ASN A 134 13.53 -4.93 -3.15
N VAL A 135 13.77 -3.62 -3.30
CA VAL A 135 14.04 -2.72 -2.17
C VAL A 135 12.88 -2.74 -1.18
N ARG A 136 11.63 -2.69 -1.67
CA ARG A 136 10.42 -2.66 -0.84
C ARG A 136 10.23 -3.94 -0.01
N THR A 137 10.31 -5.10 -0.63
CA THR A 137 10.11 -6.39 0.05
C THR A 137 11.28 -6.75 0.95
N ARG A 138 12.52 -6.38 0.59
CA ARG A 138 13.69 -6.51 1.48
C ARG A 138 13.56 -5.63 2.72
N MET A 139 13.15 -4.37 2.57
CA MET A 139 12.89 -3.50 3.71
C MET A 139 11.77 -4.02 4.59
N GLN A 140 10.67 -4.50 3.99
CA GLN A 140 9.59 -5.15 4.73
C GLN A 140 10.12 -6.34 5.54
N LYS A 141 10.90 -7.23 4.92
CA LYS A 141 11.52 -8.36 5.61
C LYS A 141 12.38 -7.93 6.80
N LEU A 142 13.25 -6.93 6.61
CA LEU A 142 14.10 -6.41 7.69
C LEU A 142 13.29 -5.83 8.85
N ILE A 143 12.13 -5.22 8.58
CA ILE A 143 11.23 -4.72 9.62
C ILE A 143 10.65 -5.90 10.43
N TYR A 144 10.17 -6.95 9.75
CA TYR A 144 9.62 -8.14 10.41
C TYR A 144 10.68 -8.90 11.20
N ASP A 145 11.89 -9.06 10.65
CA ASP A 145 13.01 -9.71 11.33
C ASP A 145 13.46 -8.93 12.59
N ALA A 146 13.12 -7.63 12.69
CA ALA A 146 13.44 -6.77 13.84
C ALA A 146 12.32 -6.70 14.90
N LEU A 147 11.15 -7.32 14.66
CA LEU A 147 10.10 -7.39 15.66
C LEU A 147 10.55 -8.29 16.81
N ILE A 148 10.58 -7.74 18.02
CA ILE A 148 10.82 -8.51 19.25
C ILE A 148 9.50 -9.16 19.63
N LYS A 149 9.48 -10.49 19.70
CA LYS A 149 8.31 -11.29 20.11
C LYS A 149 8.34 -11.59 21.60
#